data_AF-A0AAD2HWE0-F1
#
_entry.id   AF-A0AAD2HWE0-F1
#
_cell.length_a   1.000
_cell.length_b   1.000
_cell.length_c   1.000
_cell.angle_alpha   90.00
_cell.angle_beta   90.00
_cell.angle_gamma   90.00
#
_symmetry.space_group_name_H-M   'P 1'
#
loop_
_entity.id
_entity.type
_entity.pdbx_description
1 polymer ?
#
loop_
_entity_poly.entity_id
_entity_poly.type
_entity_poly.pdbx_seq_one_letter_code
_entity_poly.pdbx_strand_id
1 'polypeptide(L)'
;MRSPDHSIFERGQGNVCSVEFNCLYRWHATTSKADEEWVTEVFREVFDGKDPEKVTPADFKAAAYKVQKMQPDIQHWTFGRLERQANGTFKDSDLAGILHNATENPAAAFRARGTPPSMRLHEMMGIEQNRRWGVCSLNDFRRYLGLKPYATFLEWNPDPIIADAAEKLYGNIESLELYVGLQAEEVKPVVDGAGLCPGYTISRAILSDAIALTRGDRHFTQDYTPYNLTAWGFADCQRDPDAFGFGSTLGRLFLRTLPNSFTENSVYTFFPLMTPGAMKTNLTKLHLVQDYDLTRPQDIAPPVSIQNYNQIAEIMQNGKLVAPYAERAAKVVKGKGFFIAEGDAEQKEIYTKLFNYPETENKIGAFFREKAGSLIAEHSFTLVGGKTAVVDVVRDVLKVLPVYWAADISGLTLKTKETPHGDYSPADLYDMLSDIYSYIFLDGEKAKSMNLRTQVQGHIDGLLSHIKSHLGLSSRLSVVESLFTKKKNEPEQHEIVKRLREMGHGSEAATIILALMVGSTAELSLGVSNWLSDIQSFIRQASST
;
A
#
# COMPACT_ATOMS: atom_id res chain seq x y z
N MET A 1 15.90 -19.88 15.93
CA MET A 1 17.19 -19.19 16.14
C MET A 1 17.83 -19.76 17.39
N ARG A 2 19.17 -19.84 17.43
CA ARG A 2 19.89 -20.23 18.64
C ARG A 2 20.51 -18.98 19.27
N SER A 3 20.59 -18.96 20.59
CA SER A 3 21.37 -17.98 21.35
C SER A 3 22.87 -18.12 21.05
N PRO A 4 23.73 -17.15 21.43
CA PRO A 4 25.18 -17.25 21.23
C PRO A 4 25.83 -18.49 21.85
N ASP A 5 25.21 -19.05 22.88
CA ASP A 5 25.60 -20.30 23.55
C ASP A 5 25.00 -21.57 22.90
N HIS A 6 24.42 -21.43 21.71
CA HIS A 6 23.70 -22.47 20.97
C HIS A 6 22.43 -23.01 21.64
N SER A 7 21.97 -22.44 22.76
CA SER A 7 20.66 -22.79 23.34
C SER A 7 19.52 -22.37 22.41
N ILE A 8 18.36 -23.02 22.53
CA ILE A 8 17.19 -22.66 21.74
C ILE A 8 16.67 -21.32 22.24
N PHE A 9 16.58 -20.33 21.35
CA PHE A 9 15.92 -19.07 21.65
C PHE A 9 14.40 -19.28 21.58
N GLU A 10 13.74 -19.30 22.74
CA GLU A 10 12.31 -19.59 22.84
C GLU A 10 11.44 -18.48 22.22
N ARG A 11 10.43 -18.90 21.44
CA ARG A 11 9.39 -18.07 20.81
C ARG A 11 8.10 -18.89 20.75
N GLY A 12 6.95 -18.25 20.71
CA GLY A 12 5.66 -18.93 20.62
C GLY A 12 5.22 -19.59 21.92
N GLN A 13 5.69 -19.11 23.08
CA GLN A 13 5.36 -19.67 24.41
C GLN A 13 3.98 -19.25 24.92
N GLY A 14 3.21 -18.48 24.14
CA GLY A 14 1.98 -17.83 24.56
C GLY A 14 2.23 -16.49 25.24
N ASN A 15 1.13 -15.78 25.51
CA ASN A 15 1.13 -14.55 26.30
C ASN A 15 -0.08 -14.52 27.24
N VAL A 16 0.07 -13.87 28.39
CA VAL A 16 -1.03 -13.60 29.32
C VAL A 16 -0.96 -12.13 29.68
N CYS A 17 -2.05 -11.39 29.45
CA CYS A 17 -2.13 -9.98 29.81
C CYS A 17 -2.26 -9.82 31.32
N SER A 18 -1.35 -9.07 31.95
CA SER A 18 -1.37 -8.85 33.39
C SER A 18 -2.40 -7.77 33.81
N VAL A 19 -2.74 -7.73 35.09
CA VAL A 19 -3.65 -6.69 35.62
C VAL A 19 -2.99 -5.31 35.57
N GLU A 20 -1.68 -5.20 35.80
CA GLU A 20 -0.89 -3.97 35.64
C GLU A 20 -0.96 -3.47 34.19
N PHE A 21 -0.95 -4.39 33.23
CA PHE A 21 -1.10 -4.09 31.81
C PHE A 21 -2.49 -3.53 31.47
N ASN A 22 -3.56 -4.06 32.08
CA ASN A 22 -4.88 -3.46 31.95
C ASN A 22 -4.90 -2.00 32.46
N CYS A 23 -4.17 -1.72 33.53
CA CYS A 23 -4.13 -0.40 34.14
C CYS A 23 -3.35 0.60 33.30
N LEU A 24 -2.22 0.17 32.73
CA LEU A 24 -1.38 1.04 31.92
C LEU A 24 -2.06 1.46 30.62
N TYR A 25 -3.00 0.68 30.07
CA TYR A 25 -3.72 0.99 28.82
C TYR A 25 -4.95 1.90 28.99
N ARG A 26 -5.22 2.40 30.21
CA ARG A 26 -6.35 3.32 30.45
C ARG A 26 -5.98 4.76 30.08
N TRP A 27 -5.92 5.07 28.79
CA TRP A 27 -5.47 6.38 28.29
C TRP A 27 -6.61 7.39 28.12
N HIS A 28 -7.48 7.55 29.12
CA HIS A 28 -8.60 8.47 29.01
C HIS A 28 -8.16 9.94 28.88
N ALA A 29 -6.96 10.29 29.33
CA ALA A 29 -6.39 11.63 29.15
C ALA A 29 -6.08 11.98 27.68
N THR A 30 -6.04 11.00 26.77
CA THR A 30 -5.74 11.24 25.35
C THR A 30 -6.99 11.40 24.48
N THR A 31 -8.18 11.39 25.07
CA THR A 31 -9.44 11.67 24.35
C THR A 31 -9.35 13.03 23.65
N SER A 32 -9.61 13.06 22.33
CA SER A 32 -9.55 14.30 21.57
C SER A 32 -10.68 15.25 22.00
N LYS A 33 -10.57 16.54 21.65
CA LYS A 33 -11.63 17.51 21.92
C LYS A 33 -12.96 17.08 21.27
N ALA A 34 -12.90 16.61 20.02
CA ALA A 34 -14.09 16.16 19.29
C ALA A 34 -14.73 14.92 19.96
N ASP A 35 -13.89 13.98 20.42
CA ASP A 35 -14.39 12.80 21.14
C ASP A 35 -14.95 13.15 22.52
N GLU A 36 -14.37 14.14 23.22
CA GLU A 36 -14.92 14.63 24.49
C GLU A 36 -16.31 15.26 24.31
N GLU A 37 -16.49 16.05 23.25
CA GLU A 37 -17.79 16.61 22.88
C GLU A 37 -18.80 15.49 22.58
N TRP A 38 -18.41 14.50 21.78
CA TRP A 38 -19.26 13.35 21.47
C TRP A 38 -19.62 12.52 22.71
N VAL A 39 -18.64 12.17 23.56
CA VAL A 39 -18.90 11.44 24.80
C VAL A 39 -19.82 12.25 25.71
N THR A 40 -19.67 13.57 25.76
CA THR A 40 -20.53 14.44 26.57
C THR A 40 -21.99 14.40 26.10
N GLU A 41 -22.24 14.34 24.78
CA GLU A 41 -23.59 14.13 24.25
C GLU A 41 -24.16 12.77 24.63
N VAL A 42 -23.39 11.70 24.41
CA VAL A 42 -23.81 10.33 24.79
C VAL A 42 -24.08 10.24 26.28
N PHE A 43 -23.23 10.84 27.11
CA PHE A 43 -23.39 10.87 28.54
C PHE A 43 -24.68 11.59 28.94
N ARG A 44 -25.00 12.72 28.31
CA ARG A 44 -26.25 13.45 28.53
C ARG A 44 -27.48 12.59 28.20
N GLU A 45 -27.44 11.84 27.10
CA GLU A 45 -28.53 10.95 26.70
C GLU A 45 -28.69 9.76 27.67
N VAL A 46 -27.58 9.12 28.06
CA VAL A 46 -27.59 7.92 28.91
C VAL A 46 -27.98 8.23 30.36
N PHE A 47 -27.54 9.37 30.90
CA PHE A 47 -27.75 9.78 32.27
C PHE A 47 -28.84 10.85 32.44
N ASP A 48 -29.72 10.99 31.44
CA ASP A 48 -30.89 11.89 31.47
C ASP A 48 -30.51 13.34 31.87
N GLY A 49 -29.39 13.83 31.35
CA GLY A 49 -28.88 15.18 31.60
C GLY A 49 -28.14 15.40 32.92
N LYS A 50 -27.90 14.35 33.70
CA LYS A 50 -27.17 14.46 34.97
C LYS A 50 -25.74 14.92 34.74
N ASP A 51 -25.31 15.87 35.58
CA ASP A 51 -23.94 16.38 35.64
C ASP A 51 -22.93 15.23 35.80
N PRO A 52 -21.94 15.08 34.90
CA PRO A 52 -20.94 14.01 34.96
C PRO A 52 -20.21 13.90 36.30
N GLU A 53 -19.97 15.01 36.99
CA GLU A 53 -19.28 14.99 38.27
C GLU A 53 -20.14 14.38 39.40
N LYS A 54 -21.46 14.35 39.21
CA LYS A 54 -22.44 13.87 40.20
C LYS A 54 -22.93 12.46 39.94
N VAL A 55 -22.48 11.81 38.85
CA VAL A 55 -22.85 10.42 38.56
C VAL A 55 -22.11 9.47 39.48
N THR A 56 -22.86 8.58 40.12
CA THR A 56 -22.36 7.59 41.08
C THR A 56 -22.23 6.20 40.42
N PRO A 57 -21.50 5.25 41.03
CA PRO A 57 -21.46 3.86 40.54
C PRO A 57 -22.85 3.21 40.44
N ALA A 58 -23.79 3.58 41.31
CA ALA A 58 -25.16 3.06 41.28
C ALA A 58 -25.94 3.60 40.06
N ASP A 59 -25.79 4.90 39.76
CA ASP A 59 -26.37 5.50 38.55
C ASP A 59 -25.81 4.82 37.30
N PHE A 60 -24.50 4.59 37.25
CA PHE A 60 -23.83 3.91 36.14
C PHE A 60 -24.36 2.49 35.94
N LYS A 61 -24.52 1.72 37.02
CA LYS A 61 -25.08 0.36 36.95
C LYS A 61 -26.52 0.37 36.44
N ALA A 62 -27.34 1.32 36.90
CA ALA A 62 -28.72 1.47 36.43
C ALA A 62 -28.78 1.85 34.94
N ALA A 63 -27.94 2.80 34.52
CA ALA A 63 -27.82 3.22 33.14
C ALA A 63 -27.33 2.08 32.23
N ALA A 64 -26.31 1.34 32.63
CA ALA A 64 -25.82 0.18 31.90
C ALA A 64 -26.91 -0.88 31.69
N TYR A 65 -27.72 -1.15 32.72
CA TYR A 65 -28.85 -2.08 32.60
C TYR A 65 -29.95 -1.56 31.66
N LYS A 66 -30.25 -0.25 31.70
CA LYS A 66 -31.18 0.42 30.77
C LYS A 66 -30.68 0.28 29.33
N VAL A 67 -29.42 0.62 29.07
CA VAL A 67 -28.79 0.54 27.74
C VAL A 67 -28.77 -0.90 27.22
N GLN A 68 -28.36 -1.86 28.06
CA GLN A 68 -28.33 -3.28 27.67
C GLN A 68 -29.70 -3.81 27.25
N LYS A 69 -30.78 -3.39 27.93
CA LYS A 69 -32.15 -3.78 27.57
C LYS A 69 -32.65 -3.17 26.27
N MET A 70 -32.15 -2.00 25.90
CA MET A 70 -32.50 -1.30 24.66
C MET A 70 -31.60 -1.70 23.50
N GLN A 71 -30.56 -2.50 23.75
CA GLN A 71 -29.63 -2.90 22.71
C GLN A 71 -30.33 -3.81 21.70
N PRO A 72 -30.34 -3.47 20.41
CA PRO A 72 -30.85 -4.37 19.37
C PRO A 72 -29.98 -5.63 19.29
N ASP A 73 -30.48 -6.67 18.61
CA ASP A 73 -29.67 -7.86 18.35
C ASP A 73 -28.48 -7.56 17.44
N ILE A 74 -27.55 -8.53 17.35
CA ILE A 74 -26.26 -8.36 16.67
C ILE A 74 -26.42 -7.97 15.18
N GLN A 75 -27.50 -8.38 14.52
CA GLN A 75 -27.75 -8.04 13.10
C GLN A 75 -28.25 -6.60 12.93
N HIS A 76 -28.91 -6.06 13.94
CA HIS A 76 -29.47 -4.71 13.94
C HIS A 76 -28.65 -3.70 14.76
N TRP A 77 -27.56 -4.14 15.41
CA TRP A 77 -26.70 -3.27 16.21
C TRP A 77 -26.04 -2.18 15.37
N THR A 78 -26.23 -0.93 15.79
CA THR A 78 -25.62 0.27 15.21
C THR A 78 -24.71 0.99 16.22
N PHE A 79 -23.88 1.90 15.73
CA PHE A 79 -23.00 2.74 16.55
C PHE A 79 -22.80 4.10 15.88
N GLY A 80 -22.37 5.11 16.64
CA GLY A 80 -22.03 6.42 16.06
C GLY A 80 -23.17 7.09 15.30
N ARG A 81 -24.44 6.79 15.64
CA ARG A 81 -25.65 7.22 14.92
C ARG A 81 -25.68 6.78 13.43
N LEU A 82 -24.90 5.76 13.06
CA LEU A 82 -24.92 5.17 11.72
C LEU A 82 -26.19 4.36 11.50
N GLU A 83 -26.70 4.39 10.27
CA GLU A 83 -27.82 3.58 9.83
C GLU A 83 -27.35 2.45 8.91
N ARG A 84 -27.99 1.28 9.04
CA ARG A 84 -27.75 0.17 8.13
C ARG A 84 -28.59 0.35 6.86
N GLN A 85 -28.00 -0.01 5.74
CA GLN A 85 -28.67 -0.07 4.45
C GLN A 85 -29.64 -1.27 4.40
N ALA A 86 -30.46 -1.34 3.35
CA ALA A 86 -31.44 -2.43 3.17
C ALA A 86 -30.79 -3.84 3.09
N ASN A 87 -29.52 -3.92 2.71
CA ASN A 87 -28.74 -5.16 2.67
C ASN A 87 -28.04 -5.50 4.02
N GLY A 88 -28.25 -4.69 5.06
CA GLY A 88 -27.66 -4.84 6.38
C GLY A 88 -26.24 -4.26 6.55
N THR A 89 -25.59 -3.75 5.50
CA THR A 89 -24.26 -3.13 5.62
C THR A 89 -24.35 -1.65 6.03
N PHE A 90 -23.26 -1.08 6.53
CA PHE A 90 -23.15 0.39 6.63
C PHE A 90 -22.80 0.97 5.26
N LYS A 91 -23.03 2.26 5.07
CA LYS A 91 -22.59 2.98 3.87
C LYS A 91 -21.10 3.30 3.98
N ASP A 92 -20.34 2.95 2.95
CA ASP A 92 -18.88 3.13 2.93
C ASP A 92 -18.47 4.59 3.19
N SER A 93 -19.21 5.56 2.62
CA SER A 93 -18.97 7.00 2.84
C SER A 93 -19.07 7.41 4.31
N ASP A 94 -19.98 6.78 5.06
CA ASP A 94 -20.24 7.15 6.45
C ASP A 94 -19.14 6.57 7.35
N LEU A 95 -18.68 5.35 7.05
CA LEU A 95 -17.51 4.73 7.69
C LEU A 95 -16.24 5.53 7.40
N ALA A 96 -16.01 5.87 6.13
CA ALA A 96 -14.88 6.70 5.72
C ALA A 96 -14.95 8.09 6.36
N GLY A 97 -16.14 8.67 6.48
CA GLY A 97 -16.37 9.94 7.17
C GLY A 97 -15.88 9.94 8.62
N ILE A 98 -16.14 8.85 9.36
CA ILE A 98 -15.60 8.68 10.73
C ILE A 98 -14.07 8.66 10.71
N LEU A 99 -13.45 7.90 9.80
CA LEU A 99 -12.00 7.79 9.69
C LEU A 99 -11.34 9.12 9.27
N HIS A 100 -11.95 9.86 8.36
CA HIS A 100 -11.49 11.18 7.95
C HIS A 100 -11.58 12.18 9.11
N ASN A 101 -12.69 12.19 9.85
CA ASN A 101 -12.85 13.03 11.03
C ASN A 101 -11.81 12.70 12.11
N ALA A 102 -11.56 11.40 12.37
CA ALA A 102 -10.55 10.98 13.32
C ALA A 102 -9.13 11.42 12.89
N THR A 103 -8.81 11.32 11.60
CA THR A 103 -7.52 11.80 11.04
C THR A 103 -7.33 13.31 11.26
N GLU A 104 -8.39 14.11 11.18
CA GLU A 104 -8.33 15.56 11.34
C GLU A 104 -8.20 16.02 12.80
N ASN A 105 -8.67 15.21 13.75
CA ASN A 105 -8.75 15.57 15.16
C ASN A 105 -7.62 14.89 15.96
N PRO A 106 -6.60 15.65 16.40
CA PRO A 106 -5.51 15.06 17.17
C PRO A 106 -5.99 14.58 18.54
N ALA A 107 -5.44 13.45 18.99
CA ALA A 107 -5.57 13.01 20.37
C ALA A 107 -5.02 14.07 21.34
N ALA A 108 -5.57 14.12 22.56
CA ALA A 108 -5.02 14.96 23.61
C ALA A 108 -3.69 14.40 24.14
N ALA A 109 -2.88 15.27 24.74
CA ALA A 109 -1.63 14.88 25.36
C ALA A 109 -1.89 14.12 26.68
N PHE A 110 -1.06 13.12 26.96
CA PHE A 110 -0.94 12.58 28.31
C PHE A 110 -0.58 13.71 29.28
N ARG A 111 -1.22 13.76 30.45
CA ARG A 111 -0.88 14.66 31.55
C ARG A 111 -1.76 14.41 32.77
N ALA A 112 -1.26 14.80 33.94
CA ALA A 112 -2.08 15.01 35.12
C ALA A 112 -3.21 16.00 34.82
N ARG A 113 -4.42 15.73 35.35
CA ARG A 113 -5.65 16.52 35.10
C ARG A 113 -6.01 16.64 33.60
N GLY A 114 -5.61 15.67 32.78
CA GLY A 114 -5.97 15.60 31.36
C GLY A 114 -7.27 14.86 31.07
N THR A 115 -7.76 14.04 32.00
CA THR A 115 -8.95 13.20 31.80
C THR A 115 -10.24 14.03 31.75
N PRO A 116 -11.10 13.85 30.72
CA PRO A 116 -12.39 14.53 30.64
C PRO A 116 -13.29 14.27 31.86
N PRO A 117 -14.10 15.26 32.30
CA PRO A 117 -15.02 15.08 33.43
C PRO A 117 -16.01 13.91 33.24
N SER A 118 -16.44 13.63 32.01
CA SER A 118 -17.28 12.49 31.65
C SER A 118 -16.65 11.13 31.98
N MET A 119 -15.32 11.07 32.07
CA MET A 119 -14.56 9.87 32.41
C MET A 119 -14.19 9.78 33.89
N ARG A 120 -14.53 10.77 34.73
CA ARG A 120 -14.20 10.79 36.17
C ARG A 120 -14.59 9.50 36.89
N LEU A 121 -15.81 9.01 36.65
CA LEU A 121 -16.29 7.80 37.31
C LEU A 121 -15.47 6.56 36.90
N HIS A 122 -15.03 6.48 35.65
CA HIS A 122 -14.18 5.40 35.14
C HIS A 122 -12.81 5.39 35.84
N GLU A 123 -12.22 6.57 36.09
CA GLU A 123 -10.98 6.72 36.85
C GLU A 123 -11.14 6.24 38.30
N MET A 124 -12.20 6.71 38.99
CA MET A 124 -12.48 6.29 40.37
C MET A 124 -12.69 4.78 40.48
N MET A 125 -13.52 4.21 39.60
CA MET A 125 -13.73 2.76 39.56
C MET A 125 -12.44 2.00 39.20
N GLY A 126 -11.58 2.58 38.36
CA GLY A 126 -10.27 2.01 38.02
C GLY A 126 -9.34 1.91 39.21
N ILE A 127 -9.21 3.00 39.99
CA ILE A 127 -8.43 3.03 41.23
C ILE A 127 -8.97 1.98 42.23
N GLU A 128 -10.28 1.97 42.48
CA GLU A 128 -10.90 1.00 43.39
C GLU A 128 -10.72 -0.45 42.94
N GLN A 129 -10.78 -0.71 41.64
CA GLN A 129 -10.57 -2.04 41.08
C GLN A 129 -9.11 -2.50 41.24
N ASN A 130 -8.14 -1.59 41.07
CA ASN A 130 -6.72 -1.87 41.29
C ASN A 130 -6.43 -2.27 42.74
N ARG A 131 -7.02 -1.53 43.69
CA ARG A 131 -6.92 -1.83 45.13
C ARG A 131 -7.46 -3.23 45.44
N ARG A 132 -8.61 -3.60 44.87
CA ARG A 132 -9.22 -4.92 45.06
C ARG A 132 -8.38 -6.07 44.47
N TRP A 133 -7.72 -5.83 43.35
CA TRP A 133 -6.81 -6.80 42.75
C TRP A 133 -5.46 -6.90 43.48
N GLY A 134 -5.17 -5.98 44.41
CA GLY A 134 -3.88 -5.93 45.09
C GLY A 134 -2.74 -5.54 44.14
N VAL A 135 -3.02 -4.66 43.17
CA VAL A 135 -2.01 -4.15 42.25
C VAL A 135 -0.92 -3.40 43.02
N CYS A 136 0.33 -3.56 42.59
CA CYS A 136 1.51 -3.02 43.26
C CYS A 136 1.57 -1.47 43.28
N SER A 137 2.54 -0.91 44.01
CA SER A 137 2.84 0.53 43.97
C SER A 137 3.55 0.90 42.66
N LEU A 138 3.56 2.19 42.33
CA LEU A 138 4.33 2.69 41.18
C LEU A 138 5.82 2.32 41.31
N ASN A 139 6.41 2.47 42.49
CA ASN A 139 7.84 2.21 42.69
C ASN A 139 8.17 0.71 42.61
N ASP A 140 7.29 -0.18 43.06
CA ASP A 140 7.46 -1.63 42.87
C ASP A 140 7.44 -2.00 41.39
N PHE A 141 6.50 -1.42 40.63
CA PHE A 141 6.43 -1.65 39.19
C PHE A 141 7.66 -1.10 38.46
N ARG A 142 8.15 0.07 38.86
CA ARG A 142 9.40 0.64 38.32
C ARG A 142 10.59 -0.26 38.61
N ARG A 143 10.75 -0.77 39.83
CA ARG A 143 11.80 -1.75 40.16
C ARG A 143 11.71 -3.00 39.30
N TYR A 144 10.51 -3.54 39.13
CA TYR A 144 10.27 -4.71 38.27
C TYR A 144 10.71 -4.47 36.83
N LEU A 145 10.45 -3.27 36.28
CA LEU A 145 10.87 -2.87 34.93
C LEU A 145 12.36 -2.48 34.83
N GLY A 146 13.12 -2.52 35.94
CA GLY A 146 14.51 -2.06 36.00
C GLY A 146 14.67 -0.55 35.92
N LEU A 147 13.63 0.22 36.28
CA LEU A 147 13.63 1.67 36.34
C LEU A 147 14.02 2.18 37.73
N LYS A 148 14.60 3.39 37.79
CA LYS A 148 14.90 4.07 39.06
C LYS A 148 13.58 4.38 39.79
N PRO A 149 13.34 3.88 41.01
CA PRO A 149 12.18 4.31 41.80
C PRO A 149 12.27 5.81 42.12
N TYR A 150 11.13 6.48 42.17
CA TYR A 150 11.06 7.90 42.51
C TYR A 150 11.35 8.10 44.00
N ALA A 151 12.24 9.06 44.33
CA ALA A 151 12.60 9.37 45.71
C ALA A 151 11.64 10.39 46.35
N THR A 152 10.96 11.22 45.56
CA THR A 152 10.00 12.23 46.02
C THR A 152 8.84 12.38 45.03
N PHE A 153 7.71 12.95 45.49
CA PHE A 153 6.57 13.26 44.61
C PHE A 153 6.93 14.29 43.52
N LEU A 154 7.85 15.22 43.80
CA LEU A 154 8.36 16.18 42.82
C LEU A 154 9.24 15.53 41.74
N GLU A 155 9.92 14.42 42.05
CA GLU A 155 10.64 13.65 41.03
C GLU A 155 9.67 12.90 40.11
N TRP A 156 8.52 12.46 40.64
CA TRP A 156 7.47 11.77 39.88
C TRP A 156 6.68 12.72 38.96
N ASN A 157 6.31 13.89 39.48
CA ASN A 157 5.66 14.94 38.71
C ASN A 157 6.25 16.32 39.10
N PRO A 158 6.85 17.06 38.15
CA PRO A 158 7.52 18.32 38.46
C PRO A 158 6.57 19.48 38.77
N ASP A 159 5.26 19.35 38.55
CA ASP A 159 4.26 20.35 38.95
C ASP A 159 4.04 20.29 40.47
N PRO A 160 4.45 21.32 41.25
CA PRO A 160 4.32 21.32 42.70
C PRO A 160 2.87 21.19 43.18
N ILE A 161 1.88 21.62 42.40
CA ILE A 161 0.46 21.51 42.77
C ILE A 161 0.00 20.05 42.71
N ILE A 162 0.50 19.28 41.74
CA ILE A 162 0.19 17.85 41.60
C ILE A 162 0.95 17.04 42.63
N ALA A 163 2.25 17.31 42.79
CA ALA A 163 3.10 16.63 43.76
C ALA A 163 2.60 16.82 45.20
N ASP A 164 2.29 18.07 45.61
CA ASP A 164 1.77 18.38 46.95
C ASP A 164 0.42 17.69 47.23
N ALA A 165 -0.47 17.65 46.24
CA ALA A 165 -1.75 16.97 46.39
C ALA A 165 -1.56 15.45 46.60
N ALA A 166 -0.65 14.82 45.86
CA ALA A 166 -0.34 13.40 46.03
C ALA A 166 0.37 13.14 47.37
N GLU A 167 1.31 13.99 47.77
CA GLU A 167 2.02 13.88 49.05
C GLU A 167 1.07 13.94 50.24
N LYS A 168 0.08 14.84 50.21
CA LYS A 168 -0.95 14.93 51.26
C LYS A 168 -1.88 13.72 51.31
N LEU A 169 -2.11 13.04 50.18
CA LEU A 169 -2.97 11.87 50.10
C LEU A 169 -2.25 10.57 50.49
N TYR A 170 -0.99 10.41 50.07
CA TYR A 170 -0.24 9.16 50.21
C TYR A 170 0.82 9.20 51.32
N GLY A 171 1.30 10.38 51.72
CA GLY A 171 2.32 10.59 52.75
C GLY A 171 3.74 10.15 52.36
N ASN A 172 3.88 8.99 51.72
CA ASN A 172 5.16 8.44 51.26
C ASN A 172 5.08 8.07 49.78
N ILE A 173 6.10 8.42 48.99
CA ILE A 173 6.20 8.10 47.56
C ILE A 173 6.11 6.60 47.28
N GLU A 174 6.57 5.75 48.21
CA GLU A 174 6.47 4.30 48.13
C GLU A 174 5.02 3.79 48.24
N SER A 175 4.10 4.62 48.74
CA SER A 175 2.68 4.30 48.86
C SER A 175 1.86 4.75 47.65
N LEU A 176 2.48 5.43 46.66
CA LEU A 176 1.79 5.89 45.46
C LEU A 176 1.31 4.69 44.64
N GLU A 177 -0.01 4.56 44.50
CA GLU A 177 -0.66 3.48 43.75
C GLU A 177 -0.26 3.49 42.27
N LEU A 178 -0.11 2.31 41.66
CA LEU A 178 0.27 2.19 40.25
C LEU A 178 -0.65 2.99 39.32
N TYR A 179 -1.98 2.85 39.48
CA TYR A 179 -2.94 3.51 38.59
C TYR A 179 -2.74 5.03 38.58
N VAL A 180 -2.75 5.67 39.75
CA VAL A 180 -2.58 7.13 39.89
C VAL A 180 -1.18 7.55 39.44
N GLY A 181 -0.18 6.78 39.83
CA GLY A 181 1.21 6.98 39.46
C GLY A 181 1.42 7.05 37.95
N LEU A 182 0.80 6.14 37.18
CA LEU A 182 0.90 6.11 35.72
C LEU A 182 0.17 7.29 35.06
N GLN A 183 -1.04 7.64 35.52
CA GLN A 183 -1.87 8.68 34.89
C GLN A 183 -1.31 10.09 35.06
N ALA A 184 -0.56 10.34 36.13
CA ALA A 184 -0.02 11.66 36.45
C ALA A 184 1.52 11.70 36.48
N GLU A 185 2.21 10.69 35.95
CA GLU A 185 3.66 10.74 35.74
C GLU A 185 4.04 11.88 34.79
N GLU A 186 5.22 12.49 35.00
CA GLU A 186 5.81 13.41 34.02
C GLU A 186 5.89 12.74 32.64
N VAL A 187 5.37 13.44 31.63
CA VAL A 187 5.33 12.93 30.27
C VAL A 187 6.62 13.19 29.54
N LYS A 188 6.99 12.26 28.64
CA LYS A 188 8.16 12.45 27.78
C LYS A 188 7.97 13.68 26.88
N PRO A 189 9.02 14.47 26.64
CA PRO A 189 8.95 15.57 25.69
C PRO A 189 8.78 15.03 24.26
N VAL A 190 8.12 15.83 23.41
CA VAL A 190 8.09 15.56 21.97
C VAL A 190 9.47 15.83 21.40
N VAL A 191 10.07 14.80 20.80
CA VAL A 191 11.37 14.84 20.12
C VAL A 191 11.25 14.15 18.77
N ASP A 192 12.22 14.36 17.88
CA ASP A 192 12.24 13.67 16.59
C ASP A 192 12.19 12.14 16.79
N GLY A 193 11.26 11.48 16.08
CA GLY A 193 10.98 10.05 16.23
C GLY A 193 10.01 9.68 17.35
N ALA A 194 9.53 10.63 18.16
CA ALA A 194 8.50 10.38 19.16
C ALA A 194 7.09 10.43 18.55
N GLY A 195 6.44 9.27 18.37
CA GLY A 195 5.05 9.16 17.91
C GLY A 195 4.01 9.05 19.03
N LEU A 196 4.45 8.75 20.26
CA LEU A 196 3.62 8.64 21.46
C LEU A 196 4.44 9.16 22.64
N CYS A 197 3.87 10.08 23.43
CA CYS A 197 4.58 10.75 24.53
C CYS A 197 3.86 10.55 25.88
N PRO A 198 3.78 9.33 26.43
CA PRO A 198 3.28 9.11 27.78
C PRO A 198 4.40 9.29 28.80
N GLY A 199 4.10 9.01 30.07
CA GLY A 199 5.12 8.87 31.11
C GLY A 199 6.18 7.81 30.77
N TYR A 200 7.36 7.92 31.37
CA TYR A 200 8.47 7.01 31.09
C TYR A 200 8.13 5.56 31.49
N THR A 201 7.42 5.36 32.61
CA THR A 201 7.00 4.03 33.08
C THR A 201 6.06 3.38 32.06
N ILE A 202 5.03 4.11 31.60
CA ILE A 202 4.10 3.64 30.55
C ILE A 202 4.89 3.28 29.28
N SER A 203 5.77 4.18 28.81
CA SER A 203 6.56 3.97 27.58
C SER A 203 7.39 2.69 27.64
N ARG A 204 8.07 2.44 28.78
CA ARG A 204 8.91 1.26 28.96
C ARG A 204 8.09 -0.02 29.01
N ALA A 205 6.96 0.00 29.72
CA ALA A 205 6.09 -1.14 29.89
C ALA A 205 5.44 -1.58 28.56
N ILE A 206 4.89 -0.64 27.78
CA ILE A 206 4.29 -0.92 26.46
C ILE A 206 5.32 -1.58 25.53
N LEU A 207 6.55 -1.06 25.49
CA LEU A 207 7.58 -1.63 24.62
C LEU A 207 7.93 -3.08 25.01
N SER A 208 8.03 -3.36 26.32
CA SER A 208 8.27 -4.72 26.81
C SER A 208 7.14 -5.66 26.42
N ASP A 209 5.90 -5.21 26.56
CA ASP A 209 4.72 -6.03 26.25
C ASP A 209 4.53 -6.24 24.74
N ALA A 210 4.74 -5.21 23.91
CA ALA A 210 4.68 -5.36 22.45
C ALA A 210 5.68 -6.44 21.94
N ILE A 211 6.86 -6.52 22.58
CA ILE A 211 7.84 -7.58 22.32
C ILE A 211 7.32 -8.94 22.82
N ALA A 212 6.73 -9.00 24.02
CA ALA A 212 6.17 -10.23 24.58
C ALA A 212 5.00 -10.78 23.73
N LEU A 213 4.06 -9.92 23.30
CA LEU A 213 2.94 -10.27 22.42
C LEU A 213 3.44 -10.86 21.11
N THR A 214 4.33 -10.15 20.41
CA THR A 214 4.81 -10.58 19.09
C THR A 214 5.69 -11.82 19.16
N ARG A 215 6.55 -11.96 20.18
CA ARG A 215 7.42 -13.13 20.33
C ARG A 215 6.70 -14.32 20.96
N GLY A 216 5.68 -14.07 21.77
CA GLY A 216 4.89 -15.09 22.47
C GLY A 216 3.85 -15.74 21.56
N ASP A 217 3.42 -15.07 20.48
CA ASP A 217 2.48 -15.64 19.53
C ASP A 217 3.19 -16.54 18.50
N ARG A 218 2.74 -17.80 18.39
CA ARG A 218 3.23 -18.73 17.36
C ARG A 218 2.94 -18.23 15.95
N HIS A 219 1.83 -17.52 15.74
CA HIS A 219 1.38 -17.03 14.44
C HIS A 219 2.21 -15.87 13.90
N PHE A 220 2.92 -15.13 14.78
CA PHE A 220 3.92 -14.12 14.39
C PHE A 220 5.36 -14.65 14.41
N THR A 221 5.55 -15.93 14.76
CA THR A 221 6.89 -16.53 14.89
C THR A 221 7.04 -17.84 14.13
N GLN A 222 6.68 -18.96 14.74
CA GLN A 222 6.92 -20.30 14.18
C GLN A 222 6.02 -20.60 12.97
N ASP A 223 4.77 -20.15 13.03
CA ASP A 223 3.75 -20.43 12.02
C ASP A 223 3.61 -19.34 10.96
N TYR A 224 4.37 -18.25 11.07
CA TYR A 224 4.40 -17.17 10.10
C TYR A 224 5.19 -17.58 8.85
N THR A 225 4.60 -18.46 8.03
CA THR A 225 5.25 -19.07 6.87
C THR A 225 4.34 -19.07 5.64
N PRO A 226 4.90 -19.14 4.41
CA PRO A 226 4.12 -19.33 3.19
C PRO A 226 3.28 -20.61 3.17
N TYR A 227 3.61 -21.64 3.97
CA TYR A 227 2.81 -22.85 4.07
C TYR A 227 1.46 -22.58 4.75
N ASN A 228 1.47 -21.84 5.86
CA ASN A 228 0.26 -21.52 6.63
C ASN A 228 -0.52 -20.32 6.07
N LEU A 229 0.17 -19.34 5.48
CA LEU A 229 -0.44 -18.10 4.97
C LEU A 229 -0.65 -18.08 3.45
N THR A 230 -0.23 -19.12 2.74
CA THR A 230 0.05 -19.10 1.29
C THR A 230 1.22 -18.17 0.93
N ALA A 231 1.83 -18.36 -0.24
CA ALA A 231 2.88 -17.45 -0.73
C ALA A 231 2.35 -16.01 -0.90
N TRP A 232 1.12 -15.85 -1.37
CA TRP A 232 0.48 -14.55 -1.54
C TRP A 232 0.21 -13.88 -0.19
N GLY A 233 -0.41 -14.58 0.76
CA GLY A 233 -0.73 -13.98 2.07
C GLY A 233 0.52 -13.66 2.89
N PHE A 234 1.55 -14.51 2.84
CA PHE A 234 2.83 -14.20 3.47
C PHE A 234 3.48 -12.95 2.86
N ALA A 235 3.47 -12.81 1.54
CA ALA A 235 3.99 -11.64 0.84
C ALA A 235 3.17 -10.37 1.17
N ASP A 236 1.84 -10.49 1.24
CA ASP A 236 0.96 -9.37 1.54
C ASP A 236 1.17 -8.80 2.95
N CYS A 237 1.45 -9.67 3.92
CA CYS A 237 1.75 -9.25 5.29
C CYS A 237 3.17 -8.68 5.48
N GLN A 238 4.05 -8.73 4.46
CA GLN A 238 5.36 -8.09 4.55
C GLN A 238 5.22 -6.57 4.48
N ARG A 239 6.05 -5.88 5.27
CA ARG A 239 6.23 -4.43 5.14
C ARG A 239 7.28 -4.17 4.08
N ASP A 240 6.93 -3.33 3.11
CA ASP A 240 7.85 -2.74 2.15
C ASP A 240 8.09 -1.27 2.53
N PRO A 241 9.26 -0.89 3.08
CA PRO A 241 9.58 0.50 3.43
C PRO A 241 9.62 1.45 2.24
N ASP A 242 9.87 0.93 1.03
CA ASP A 242 9.97 1.71 -0.21
C ASP A 242 8.60 1.88 -0.89
N ALA A 243 7.57 1.20 -0.39
CA ALA A 243 6.18 1.41 -0.82
C ALA A 243 5.70 2.84 -0.49
N PHE A 244 4.77 3.36 -1.29
CA PHE A 244 4.13 4.65 -1.05
C PHE A 244 3.59 4.74 0.38
N GLY A 245 3.76 5.88 1.03
CA GLY A 245 3.47 6.02 2.45
C GLY A 245 4.44 5.30 3.40
N PHE A 246 5.66 4.99 2.97
CA PHE A 246 6.73 4.37 3.78
C PHE A 246 6.37 3.00 4.38
N GLY A 247 5.60 2.21 3.61
CA GLY A 247 5.11 0.89 4.02
C GLY A 247 3.85 0.92 4.88
N SER A 248 3.00 1.94 4.73
CA SER A 248 1.73 2.05 5.44
C SER A 248 0.82 0.86 5.14
N THR A 249 0.48 0.09 6.19
CA THR A 249 -0.46 -1.04 6.07
C THR A 249 -1.91 -0.56 6.07
N LEU A 250 -2.22 0.51 6.80
CA LEU A 250 -3.56 1.10 6.81
C LEU A 250 -3.96 1.67 5.44
N GLY A 251 -3.01 2.29 4.72
CA GLY A 251 -3.29 2.78 3.36
C GLY A 251 -3.70 1.67 2.40
N ARG A 252 -3.02 0.51 2.46
CA ARG A 252 -3.42 -0.68 1.69
C ARG A 252 -4.81 -1.18 2.07
N LEU A 253 -5.10 -1.23 3.37
CA LEU A 253 -6.41 -1.64 3.88
C LEU A 253 -7.52 -0.72 3.34
N PHE A 254 -7.38 0.59 3.50
CA PHE A 254 -8.38 1.56 3.07
C PHE A 254 -8.62 1.54 1.56
N LEU A 255 -7.56 1.44 0.75
CA LEU A 255 -7.71 1.36 -0.70
C LEU A 255 -8.34 0.04 -1.18
N ARG A 256 -8.37 -1.02 -0.36
CA ARG A 256 -9.04 -2.28 -0.67
C ARG A 256 -10.49 -2.30 -0.17
N THR A 257 -10.75 -1.75 1.02
CA THR A 257 -12.05 -1.87 1.69
C THR A 257 -12.95 -0.66 1.51
N LEU A 258 -12.38 0.52 1.25
CA LEU A 258 -13.10 1.78 1.01
C LEU A 258 -12.53 2.50 -0.24
N PRO A 259 -12.39 1.81 -1.39
CA PRO A 259 -11.67 2.30 -2.57
C PRO A 259 -12.28 3.54 -3.22
N ASN A 260 -13.52 3.88 -2.85
CA ASN A 260 -14.27 5.01 -3.39
C ASN A 260 -14.25 6.24 -2.48
N SER A 261 -13.69 6.11 -1.27
CA SER A 261 -13.60 7.20 -0.30
C SER A 261 -12.14 7.58 0.01
N PHE A 262 -11.17 6.79 -0.47
CA PHE A 262 -9.74 7.03 -0.32
C PHE A 262 -9.04 6.99 -1.68
N THR A 263 -8.04 7.85 -1.88
CA THR A 263 -7.28 7.94 -3.14
C THR A 263 -5.81 7.55 -2.95
N GLU A 264 -5.19 7.08 -4.03
CA GLU A 264 -3.83 6.51 -4.05
C GLU A 264 -2.71 7.51 -3.77
N ASN A 265 -2.99 8.81 -3.69
CA ASN A 265 -2.02 9.85 -3.37
C ASN A 265 -2.38 10.68 -2.12
N SER A 266 -3.42 10.32 -1.36
CA SER A 266 -3.86 11.15 -0.22
C SER A 266 -3.12 10.87 1.09
N VAL A 267 -2.86 11.92 1.88
CA VAL A 267 -2.36 11.77 3.25
C VAL A 267 -3.36 11.09 4.18
N TYR A 268 -4.66 11.21 3.93
CA TYR A 268 -5.70 10.49 4.68
C TYR A 268 -5.60 8.98 4.47
N THR A 269 -5.15 8.57 3.28
CA THR A 269 -4.94 7.15 2.96
C THR A 269 -3.69 6.62 3.65
N PHE A 270 -2.54 7.25 3.43
CA PHE A 270 -1.25 6.67 3.81
C PHE A 270 -0.79 7.05 5.23
N PHE A 271 -1.30 8.14 5.81
CA PHE A 271 -0.91 8.65 7.12
C PHE A 271 -2.11 8.94 8.04
N PRO A 272 -3.09 8.03 8.18
CA PRO A 272 -4.35 8.32 8.89
C PRO A 272 -4.21 8.55 10.40
N LEU A 273 -3.03 8.28 10.97
CA LEU A 273 -2.72 8.52 12.38
C LEU A 273 -2.01 9.86 12.61
N MET A 274 -1.91 10.70 11.59
CA MET A 274 -1.31 12.02 11.64
C MET A 274 -2.22 13.02 10.92
N THR A 275 -2.42 14.20 11.52
CA THR A 275 -3.27 15.22 10.88
C THR A 275 -2.65 15.69 9.56
N PRO A 276 -3.46 16.12 8.57
CA PRO A 276 -2.94 16.63 7.30
C PRO A 276 -1.99 17.82 7.49
N GLY A 277 -2.27 18.68 8.47
CA GLY A 277 -1.40 19.79 8.83
C GLY A 277 -0.02 19.34 9.33
N ALA A 278 0.04 18.32 10.20
CA ALA A 278 1.29 17.75 10.66
C ALA A 278 2.06 17.06 9.52
N MET A 279 1.35 16.32 8.66
CA MET A 279 1.96 15.67 7.50
C MET A 279 2.48 16.65 6.46
N LYS A 280 1.80 17.79 6.24
CA LYS A 280 2.33 18.86 5.38
C LYS A 280 3.72 19.31 5.84
N THR A 281 3.90 19.53 7.14
CA THR A 281 5.22 19.91 7.70
C THR A 281 6.26 18.83 7.47
N ASN A 282 5.92 17.57 7.76
CA ASN A 282 6.85 16.44 7.61
C ASN A 282 7.23 16.18 6.15
N LEU A 283 6.25 16.12 5.25
CA LEU A 283 6.48 15.88 3.81
C LEU A 283 7.23 17.03 3.14
N THR A 284 7.04 18.28 3.60
CA THR A 284 7.83 19.41 3.12
C THR A 284 9.31 19.25 3.48
N LYS A 285 9.63 18.83 4.72
CA LYS A 285 11.01 18.55 5.14
C LYS A 285 11.64 17.40 4.35
N LEU A 286 10.83 16.44 3.90
CA LEU A 286 11.26 15.30 3.09
C LEU A 286 11.31 15.60 1.59
N HIS A 287 10.89 16.79 1.14
CA HIS A 287 10.77 17.16 -0.27
C HIS A 287 9.80 16.27 -1.08
N LEU A 288 8.73 15.79 -0.44
CA LEU A 288 7.72 14.89 -1.04
C LEU A 288 6.31 15.48 -1.03
N VAL A 289 6.11 16.72 -0.55
CA VAL A 289 4.78 17.31 -0.39
C VAL A 289 4.00 17.40 -1.70
N GLN A 290 4.68 17.58 -2.82
CA GLN A 290 4.09 17.62 -4.17
C GLN A 290 3.52 16.27 -4.64
N ASP A 291 3.96 15.17 -4.04
CA ASP A 291 3.54 13.82 -4.41
C ASP A 291 2.26 13.38 -3.68
N TYR A 292 1.86 14.13 -2.65
CA TYR A 292 0.70 13.83 -1.80
C TYR A 292 -0.39 14.91 -1.88
N ASP A 293 -1.64 14.46 -1.96
CA ASP A 293 -2.81 15.30 -1.77
C ASP A 293 -3.11 15.45 -0.28
N LEU A 294 -3.15 16.70 0.18
CA LEU A 294 -3.43 17.08 1.56
C LEU A 294 -4.92 17.37 1.82
N THR A 295 -5.73 17.41 0.76
CA THR A 295 -7.16 17.69 0.86
C THR A 295 -7.94 16.50 1.37
N ARG A 296 -9.07 16.77 2.01
CA ARG A 296 -9.99 15.71 2.48
C ARG A 296 -10.57 14.98 1.26
N PRO A 297 -10.39 13.65 1.15
CA PRO A 297 -10.93 12.87 0.05
C PRO A 297 -12.44 13.09 -0.12
N GLN A 298 -12.87 13.08 -1.37
CA GLN A 298 -14.28 13.11 -1.75
C GLN A 298 -14.69 11.73 -2.23
N ASP A 299 -15.94 11.36 -1.92
CA ASP A 299 -16.49 10.10 -2.40
C ASP A 299 -16.66 10.13 -3.92
N ILE A 300 -16.25 9.04 -4.58
CA ILE A 300 -16.50 8.80 -5.99
C ILE A 300 -17.58 7.72 -6.15
N ALA A 301 -18.35 7.80 -7.24
CA ALA A 301 -19.36 6.80 -7.52
C ALA A 301 -18.70 5.43 -7.76
N PRO A 302 -19.21 4.35 -7.15
CA PRO A 302 -18.67 3.01 -7.39
C PRO A 302 -18.87 2.62 -8.87
N PRO A 303 -17.95 1.80 -9.43
CA PRO A 303 -18.13 1.30 -10.79
C PRO A 303 -19.38 0.44 -10.88
N VAL A 304 -20.15 0.63 -11.96
CA VAL A 304 -21.34 -0.19 -12.25
C VAL A 304 -20.89 -1.46 -12.96
N SER A 305 -21.12 -2.62 -12.34
CA SER A 305 -20.83 -3.92 -12.96
C SER A 305 -21.98 -4.31 -13.91
N ILE A 306 -21.64 -4.59 -15.17
CA ILE A 306 -22.59 -4.99 -16.21
C ILE A 306 -22.19 -6.38 -16.70
N GLN A 307 -23.09 -7.35 -16.52
CA GLN A 307 -22.84 -8.76 -16.88
C GLN A 307 -23.69 -9.22 -18.07
N ASN A 308 -24.74 -8.48 -18.41
CA ASN A 308 -25.64 -8.87 -19.49
C ASN A 308 -25.02 -8.56 -20.86
N TYR A 309 -24.86 -9.60 -21.69
CA TYR A 309 -24.25 -9.49 -23.02
C TYR A 309 -24.92 -8.44 -23.92
N ASN A 310 -26.25 -8.37 -23.95
CA ASN A 310 -26.96 -7.41 -24.80
C ASN A 310 -26.70 -5.98 -24.37
N GLN A 311 -26.69 -5.71 -23.06
CA GLN A 311 -26.34 -4.40 -22.51
C GLN A 311 -24.88 -4.04 -22.83
N ILE A 312 -23.95 -4.99 -22.71
CA ILE A 312 -22.55 -4.78 -23.09
C ILE A 312 -22.45 -4.42 -24.58
N ALA A 313 -23.11 -5.19 -25.47
CA ALA A 313 -23.10 -4.93 -26.90
C ALA A 313 -23.67 -3.54 -27.24
N GLU A 314 -24.76 -3.13 -26.59
CA GLU A 314 -25.37 -1.81 -26.77
C GLU A 314 -24.44 -0.68 -26.31
N ILE A 315 -23.80 -0.84 -25.14
CA ILE A 315 -22.86 0.15 -24.60
C ILE A 315 -21.63 0.28 -25.51
N MET A 316 -21.08 -0.84 -25.97
CA MET A 316 -19.93 -0.87 -26.88
C MET A 316 -20.25 -0.18 -28.21
N GLN A 317 -21.51 -0.26 -28.69
CA GLN A 317 -21.95 0.42 -29.91
C GLN A 317 -22.24 1.92 -29.72
N ASN A 318 -22.45 2.39 -28.48
CA ASN A 318 -22.85 3.77 -28.19
C ASN A 318 -21.72 4.79 -28.46
N GLY A 319 -20.45 4.36 -28.62
CA GLY A 319 -19.32 5.22 -28.98
C GLY A 319 -18.98 6.34 -27.98
N LYS A 320 -19.74 6.46 -26.88
CA LYS A 320 -19.53 7.41 -25.77
C LYS A 320 -18.67 6.85 -24.64
N LEU A 321 -18.30 5.57 -24.72
CA LEU A 321 -17.45 4.95 -23.73
C LEU A 321 -16.03 5.48 -23.91
N VAL A 322 -15.56 6.25 -22.94
CA VAL A 322 -14.16 6.69 -22.89
C VAL A 322 -13.40 5.68 -22.07
N ALA A 323 -12.41 5.04 -22.68
CA ALA A 323 -11.61 4.07 -21.99
C ALA A 323 -10.69 4.73 -20.94
N PRO A 324 -10.56 4.14 -19.74
CA PRO A 324 -9.83 4.75 -18.63
C PRO A 324 -8.31 4.84 -18.85
N TYR A 325 -7.78 4.08 -19.80
CA TYR A 325 -6.33 4.03 -20.08
C TYR A 325 -5.78 5.36 -20.62
N ALA A 326 -6.60 6.18 -21.28
CA ALA A 326 -6.15 7.45 -21.86
C ALA A 326 -5.66 8.43 -20.78
N GLU A 327 -6.39 8.51 -19.66
CA GLU A 327 -5.99 9.34 -18.52
C GLU A 327 -4.72 8.82 -17.85
N ARG A 328 -4.57 7.48 -17.72
CA ARG A 328 -3.37 6.87 -17.15
C ARG A 328 -2.14 7.09 -18.03
N ALA A 329 -2.28 6.89 -19.35
CA ALA A 329 -1.23 7.17 -20.32
C ALA A 329 -0.78 8.64 -20.26
N ALA A 330 -1.73 9.59 -20.19
CA ALA A 330 -1.43 11.02 -20.11
C ALA A 330 -0.63 11.42 -18.84
N LYS A 331 -0.70 10.62 -17.75
CA LYS A 331 0.07 10.86 -16.52
C LYS A 331 1.56 10.49 -16.64
N VAL A 332 1.93 9.71 -17.66
CA VAL A 332 3.29 9.15 -17.81
C VAL A 332 3.92 9.39 -19.19
N VAL A 333 3.12 9.70 -20.21
CA VAL A 333 3.58 10.07 -21.55
C VAL A 333 3.35 11.56 -21.78
N LYS A 334 4.40 12.29 -22.19
CA LYS A 334 4.31 13.73 -22.52
C LYS A 334 4.02 13.93 -24.02
N GLY A 335 2.96 14.65 -24.33
CA GLY A 335 2.56 14.97 -25.70
C GLY A 335 1.47 14.04 -26.25
N LYS A 336 1.16 14.19 -27.53
CA LYS A 336 0.31 13.26 -28.28
C LYS A 336 1.12 12.03 -28.71
N GLY A 337 0.47 10.89 -28.94
CA GLY A 337 1.11 9.78 -29.63
C GLY A 337 1.38 8.49 -28.85
N PHE A 338 0.80 8.29 -27.65
CA PHE A 338 0.65 6.91 -27.15
C PHE A 338 -0.58 6.30 -27.84
N PHE A 339 -0.49 6.09 -29.16
CA PHE A 339 -1.64 5.93 -30.03
C PHE A 339 -2.58 4.78 -29.64
N ILE A 340 -2.05 3.71 -29.04
CA ILE A 340 -2.87 2.60 -28.50
C ILE A 340 -3.77 3.01 -27.31
N ALA A 341 -3.60 4.23 -26.78
CA ALA A 341 -4.48 4.85 -25.80
C ALA A 341 -5.35 5.99 -26.38
N GLU A 342 -5.27 6.26 -27.69
CA GLU A 342 -6.11 7.25 -28.40
C GLU A 342 -7.43 6.63 -28.86
N GLY A 343 -8.32 7.42 -29.51
CA GLY A 343 -9.65 6.95 -29.91
C GLY A 343 -9.63 5.92 -31.07
N ASP A 344 -10.65 5.07 -31.13
CA ASP A 344 -10.76 3.93 -32.07
C ASP A 344 -10.48 4.30 -33.54
N ALA A 345 -10.92 5.47 -33.99
CA ALA A 345 -10.73 5.91 -35.37
C ALA A 345 -9.26 6.19 -35.70
N GLU A 346 -8.55 6.88 -34.80
CA GLU A 346 -7.13 7.24 -34.95
C GLU A 346 -6.25 5.99 -34.85
N GLN A 347 -6.57 5.09 -33.90
CA GLN A 347 -5.95 3.77 -33.82
C GLN A 347 -6.09 3.00 -35.13
N LYS A 348 -7.32 2.85 -35.63
CA LYS A 348 -7.60 2.09 -36.85
C LYS A 348 -6.86 2.67 -38.06
N GLU A 349 -6.79 3.99 -38.16
CA GLU A 349 -6.06 4.67 -39.24
C GLU A 349 -4.57 4.35 -39.20
N ILE A 350 -3.92 4.50 -38.03
CA ILE A 350 -2.49 4.23 -37.85
C ILE A 350 -2.20 2.74 -38.07
N TYR A 351 -3.00 1.83 -37.50
CA TYR A 351 -2.84 0.39 -37.72
C TYR A 351 -2.94 0.02 -39.19
N THR A 352 -3.93 0.56 -39.90
CA THR A 352 -4.12 0.28 -41.33
C THR A 352 -2.90 0.74 -42.13
N LYS A 353 -2.38 1.94 -41.87
CA LYS A 353 -1.24 2.51 -42.59
C LYS A 353 0.09 1.85 -42.24
N LEU A 354 0.23 1.24 -41.06
CA LEU A 354 1.46 0.57 -40.65
C LEU A 354 1.51 -0.91 -41.06
N PHE A 355 0.38 -1.62 -40.97
CA PHE A 355 0.37 -3.08 -41.01
C PHE A 355 -0.48 -3.70 -42.12
N ASN A 356 -1.40 -2.98 -42.76
CA ASN A 356 -2.32 -3.56 -43.76
C ASN A 356 -1.67 -3.78 -45.14
N TYR A 357 -0.56 -4.51 -45.16
CA TYR A 357 0.21 -4.88 -46.34
C TYR A 357 0.60 -6.36 -46.24
N PRO A 358 0.18 -7.24 -47.16
CA PRO A 358 0.44 -8.69 -47.08
C PRO A 358 1.93 -9.05 -46.97
N GLU A 359 2.81 -8.27 -47.59
CA GLU A 359 4.26 -8.48 -47.47
C GLU A 359 4.79 -8.24 -46.06
N THR A 360 4.26 -7.24 -45.35
CA THR A 360 4.65 -6.91 -43.98
C THR A 360 4.22 -8.01 -43.01
N GLU A 361 2.99 -8.50 -43.15
CA GLU A 361 2.48 -9.62 -42.35
C GLU A 361 3.35 -10.87 -42.52
N ASN A 362 3.69 -11.22 -43.77
CA ASN A 362 4.55 -12.37 -44.07
C ASN A 362 5.96 -12.23 -43.46
N LYS A 363 6.56 -11.03 -43.53
CA LYS A 363 7.89 -10.77 -42.92
C LYS A 363 7.85 -10.88 -41.39
N ILE A 364 6.81 -10.33 -40.76
CA ILE A 364 6.62 -10.45 -39.30
C ILE A 364 6.46 -11.93 -38.93
N GLY A 365 5.61 -12.68 -39.63
CA GLY A 365 5.43 -14.12 -39.39
C GLY A 365 6.73 -14.91 -39.55
N ALA A 366 7.54 -14.60 -40.57
CA ALA A 366 8.84 -15.21 -40.77
C ALA A 366 9.82 -14.91 -39.63
N PHE A 367 9.89 -13.65 -39.17
CA PHE A 367 10.69 -13.24 -38.03
C PHE A 367 10.34 -14.06 -36.77
N PHE A 368 9.05 -14.11 -36.42
CA PHE A 368 8.60 -14.83 -35.22
C PHE A 368 8.91 -16.32 -35.31
N ARG A 369 8.73 -16.94 -36.48
CA ARG A 369 9.05 -18.36 -36.71
C ARG A 369 10.54 -18.65 -36.52
N GLU A 370 11.40 -17.86 -37.16
CA GLU A 370 12.85 -18.04 -37.09
C GLU A 370 13.37 -17.81 -35.67
N LYS A 371 12.96 -16.71 -35.04
CA LYS A 371 13.39 -16.35 -33.70
C LYS A 371 12.91 -17.35 -32.65
N ALA A 372 11.66 -17.83 -32.74
CA ALA A 372 11.17 -18.89 -31.87
C ALA A 372 12.00 -20.18 -32.00
N GLY A 373 12.33 -20.58 -33.22
CA GLY A 373 13.20 -21.75 -33.47
C GLY A 373 14.59 -21.58 -32.85
N SER A 374 15.18 -20.39 -32.98
CA SER A 374 16.47 -20.07 -32.37
C SER A 374 16.43 -20.10 -30.83
N LEU A 375 15.40 -19.52 -30.22
CA LEU A 375 15.24 -19.53 -28.75
C LEU A 375 15.00 -20.93 -28.20
N ILE A 376 14.20 -21.75 -28.89
CA ILE A 376 14.01 -23.16 -28.52
C ILE A 376 15.36 -23.89 -28.54
N ALA A 377 16.15 -23.72 -29.61
CA ALA A 377 17.45 -24.38 -29.71
C ALA A 377 18.44 -23.90 -28.65
N GLU A 378 18.46 -22.60 -28.35
CA GLU A 378 19.37 -22.00 -27.38
C GLU A 378 19.05 -22.42 -25.93
N HIS A 379 17.76 -22.43 -25.57
CA HIS A 379 17.32 -22.70 -24.19
C HIS A 379 17.01 -24.17 -23.93
N SER A 380 17.07 -25.02 -24.95
CA SER A 380 16.97 -26.47 -24.79
C SER A 380 18.16 -27.03 -24.01
N PHE A 381 17.87 -27.85 -23.00
CA PHE A 381 18.88 -28.60 -22.26
C PHE A 381 18.51 -30.08 -22.19
N THR A 382 19.49 -30.95 -21.90
CA THR A 382 19.27 -32.39 -21.76
C THR A 382 19.26 -32.79 -20.30
N LEU A 383 18.35 -33.68 -19.93
CA LEU A 383 18.35 -34.30 -18.60
C LEU A 383 19.49 -35.32 -18.48
N VAL A 384 19.95 -35.59 -17.26
CA VAL A 384 21.04 -36.54 -17.00
C VAL A 384 20.72 -37.91 -17.62
N GLY A 385 21.58 -38.37 -18.55
CA GLY A 385 21.41 -39.65 -19.26
C GLY A 385 20.34 -39.67 -20.35
N GLY A 386 19.70 -38.53 -20.66
CA GLY A 386 18.61 -38.42 -21.60
C GLY A 386 19.04 -38.20 -23.05
N LYS A 387 18.27 -38.75 -23.99
CA LYS A 387 18.31 -38.40 -25.43
C LYS A 387 17.31 -37.29 -25.79
N THR A 388 16.54 -36.82 -24.81
CA THR A 388 15.43 -35.88 -24.97
C THR A 388 15.86 -34.51 -24.47
N ALA A 389 15.68 -33.50 -25.32
CA ALA A 389 15.84 -32.10 -24.94
C ALA A 389 14.56 -31.57 -24.28
N VAL A 390 14.72 -30.73 -23.27
CA VAL A 390 13.65 -30.09 -22.50
C VAL A 390 13.89 -28.57 -22.53
N VAL A 391 12.81 -27.80 -22.63
CA VAL A 391 12.83 -26.33 -22.60
C VAL A 391 11.58 -25.83 -21.89
N ASP A 392 11.71 -24.75 -21.13
CA ASP A 392 10.56 -24.03 -20.60
C ASP A 392 10.06 -23.05 -21.68
N VAL A 393 9.12 -23.53 -22.50
CA VAL A 393 8.62 -22.77 -23.66
C VAL A 393 7.98 -21.44 -23.23
N VAL A 394 7.32 -21.39 -22.08
CA VAL A 394 6.66 -20.15 -21.63
C VAL A 394 7.70 -19.14 -21.17
N ARG A 395 8.59 -19.54 -20.26
CA ARG A 395 9.59 -18.63 -19.67
C ARG A 395 10.66 -18.20 -20.66
N ASP A 396 11.21 -19.16 -21.41
CA ASP A 396 12.43 -18.97 -22.18
C ASP A 396 12.19 -18.67 -23.67
N VAL A 397 10.96 -18.88 -24.17
CA VAL A 397 10.62 -18.66 -25.59
C VAL A 397 9.50 -17.64 -25.72
N LEU A 398 8.27 -17.98 -25.30
CA LEU A 398 7.08 -17.17 -25.58
C LEU A 398 7.09 -15.81 -24.87
N LYS A 399 7.59 -15.75 -23.63
CA LYS A 399 7.74 -14.50 -22.86
C LYS A 399 8.65 -13.49 -23.58
N VAL A 400 9.81 -13.95 -24.06
CA VAL A 400 10.85 -13.04 -24.61
C VAL A 400 10.75 -12.83 -26.11
N LEU A 401 10.06 -13.71 -26.84
CA LEU A 401 9.97 -13.66 -28.30
C LEU A 401 9.44 -12.31 -28.84
N PRO A 402 8.34 -11.73 -28.34
CA PRO A 402 7.89 -10.40 -28.75
C PRO A 402 8.88 -9.28 -28.44
N VAL A 403 9.71 -9.43 -27.40
CA VAL A 403 10.71 -8.45 -26.98
C VAL A 403 11.80 -8.28 -28.04
N TYR A 404 12.21 -9.37 -28.70
CA TYR A 404 13.17 -9.30 -29.81
C TYR A 404 12.61 -8.49 -30.98
N TRP A 405 11.31 -8.62 -31.26
CA TRP A 405 10.66 -7.84 -32.31
C TRP A 405 10.53 -6.36 -31.90
N ALA A 406 10.13 -6.10 -30.65
CA ALA A 406 10.07 -4.75 -30.09
C ALA A 406 11.43 -4.04 -30.13
N ALA A 407 12.52 -4.76 -29.84
CA ALA A 407 13.88 -4.24 -29.92
C ALA A 407 14.29 -3.90 -31.36
N ASP A 408 13.93 -4.76 -32.32
CA ASP A 408 14.21 -4.54 -33.75
C ASP A 408 13.50 -3.29 -34.30
N ILE A 409 12.24 -3.07 -33.94
CA ILE A 409 11.50 -1.86 -34.35
C ILE A 409 12.07 -0.59 -33.72
N SER A 410 12.52 -0.66 -32.47
CA SER A 410 13.02 0.50 -31.72
C SER A 410 14.48 0.82 -31.98
N GLY A 411 15.21 -0.09 -32.62
CA GLY A 411 16.66 0.01 -32.80
C GLY A 411 17.46 -0.21 -31.52
N LEU A 412 16.85 -0.80 -30.49
CA LEU A 412 17.52 -1.20 -29.25
C LEU A 412 18.39 -2.43 -29.50
N THR A 413 19.58 -2.45 -28.90
CA THR A 413 20.46 -3.63 -28.95
C THR A 413 20.24 -4.45 -27.69
N LEU A 414 19.62 -5.62 -27.81
CA LEU A 414 19.45 -6.52 -26.67
C LEU A 414 20.79 -7.09 -26.20
N LYS A 415 20.92 -7.32 -24.89
CA LYS A 415 22.08 -7.92 -24.26
C LYS A 415 22.02 -9.44 -24.39
N THR A 416 22.73 -9.98 -25.37
CA THR A 416 22.85 -11.44 -25.61
C THR A 416 24.30 -11.89 -25.49
N LYS A 417 24.58 -13.17 -25.77
CA LYS A 417 25.96 -13.70 -25.82
C LYS A 417 26.78 -13.00 -26.92
N GLU A 418 26.13 -12.66 -28.02
CA GLU A 418 26.72 -11.99 -29.19
C GLU A 418 26.91 -10.48 -28.94
N THR A 419 26.04 -9.87 -28.13
CA THR A 419 26.02 -8.44 -27.81
C THR A 419 26.06 -8.21 -26.28
N PRO A 420 27.19 -8.54 -25.60
CA PRO A 420 27.27 -8.48 -24.13
C PRO A 420 27.17 -7.07 -23.54
N HIS A 421 27.31 -6.03 -24.36
CA HIS A 421 27.18 -4.63 -23.98
C HIS A 421 25.89 -3.98 -24.54
N GLY A 422 24.87 -4.79 -24.86
CA GLY A 422 23.55 -4.29 -25.24
C GLY A 422 22.86 -3.46 -24.15
N ASP A 423 21.88 -2.67 -24.56
CA ASP A 423 21.15 -1.70 -23.72
C ASP A 423 20.40 -2.38 -22.56
N TYR A 424 19.64 -3.44 -22.86
CA TYR A 424 18.81 -4.18 -21.91
C TYR A 424 18.88 -5.68 -22.15
N SER A 425 18.76 -6.50 -21.11
CA SER A 425 18.50 -7.93 -21.32
C SER A 425 17.06 -8.13 -21.82
N PRO A 426 16.76 -9.25 -22.52
CA PRO A 426 15.39 -9.55 -22.93
C PRO A 426 14.40 -9.60 -21.75
N ALA A 427 14.86 -10.07 -20.58
CA ALA A 427 14.04 -10.10 -19.37
C ALA A 427 13.77 -8.70 -18.82
N ASP A 428 14.79 -7.85 -18.72
CA ASP A 428 14.63 -6.48 -18.23
C ASP A 428 13.68 -5.68 -19.12
N LEU A 429 13.87 -5.77 -20.46
CA LEU A 429 12.99 -5.05 -21.39
C LEU A 429 11.56 -5.59 -21.35
N TYR A 430 11.36 -6.90 -21.17
CA TYR A 430 10.03 -7.46 -20.95
C TYR A 430 9.37 -6.87 -19.71
N ASP A 431 10.08 -6.86 -18.57
CA ASP A 431 9.52 -6.41 -17.30
C ASP A 431 9.21 -4.89 -17.37
N MET A 432 10.09 -4.09 -17.98
CA MET A 432 9.83 -2.66 -18.25
C MET A 432 8.57 -2.42 -19.09
N LEU A 433 8.42 -3.14 -20.22
CA LEU A 433 7.26 -2.99 -21.11
C LEU A 433 5.97 -3.51 -20.45
N SER A 434 6.08 -4.57 -19.65
CA SER A 434 4.97 -5.14 -18.89
C SER A 434 4.51 -4.23 -17.77
N ASP A 435 5.42 -3.53 -17.09
CA ASP A 435 5.09 -2.51 -16.08
C ASP A 435 4.30 -1.36 -16.73
N ILE A 436 4.78 -0.87 -17.89
CA ILE A 436 4.09 0.19 -18.65
C ILE A 436 2.69 -0.26 -19.06
N TYR A 437 2.58 -1.47 -19.62
CA TYR A 437 1.28 -2.03 -20.01
C TYR A 437 0.35 -2.18 -18.81
N SER A 438 0.85 -2.73 -17.70
CA SER A 438 0.06 -2.97 -16.49
C SER A 438 -0.47 -1.68 -15.90
N TYR A 439 0.36 -0.63 -15.85
CA TYR A 439 -0.06 0.67 -15.34
C TYR A 439 -1.13 1.33 -16.24
N ILE A 440 -0.95 1.28 -17.56
CA ILE A 440 -1.83 1.97 -18.50
C ILE A 440 -3.16 1.23 -18.67
N PHE A 441 -3.12 -0.10 -18.85
CA PHE A 441 -4.28 -0.88 -19.33
C PHE A 441 -4.94 -1.75 -18.28
N LEU A 442 -4.21 -2.19 -17.24
CA LEU A 442 -4.75 -3.14 -16.26
C LEU A 442 -5.24 -2.43 -14.99
N ASP A 443 -6.31 -2.95 -14.41
CA ASP A 443 -6.75 -2.56 -13.08
C ASP A 443 -5.93 -3.27 -12.02
N GLY A 444 -4.86 -2.61 -11.59
CA GLY A 444 -3.98 -3.07 -10.53
C GLY A 444 -4.44 -2.67 -9.12
N GLU A 445 -3.69 -3.14 -8.13
CA GLU A 445 -3.89 -2.74 -6.75
C GLU A 445 -3.60 -1.24 -6.57
N LYS A 446 -4.62 -0.46 -6.18
CA LYS A 446 -4.52 1.01 -6.02
C LYS A 446 -3.35 1.44 -5.13
N ALA A 447 -3.03 0.68 -4.09
CA ALA A 447 -1.94 1.01 -3.17
C ALA A 447 -0.55 0.94 -3.81
N LYS A 448 -0.39 0.22 -4.92
CA LYS A 448 0.86 0.15 -5.70
C LYS A 448 0.91 1.16 -6.83
N SER A 449 -0.21 1.83 -7.14
CA SER A 449 -0.37 2.70 -8.31
C SER A 449 0.68 3.82 -8.35
N MET A 450 0.95 4.49 -7.23
CA MET A 450 1.90 5.60 -7.19
C MET A 450 3.34 5.15 -7.42
N ASN A 451 3.77 4.05 -6.80
CA ASN A 451 5.11 3.50 -7.03
C ASN A 451 5.27 3.02 -8.47
N LEU A 452 4.28 2.27 -8.97
CA LEU A 452 4.27 1.79 -10.34
C LEU A 452 4.31 2.95 -11.34
N ARG A 453 3.57 4.03 -11.08
CA ARG A 453 3.61 5.26 -11.88
C ARG A 453 5.03 5.82 -11.98
N THR A 454 5.71 6.01 -10.85
CA THR A 454 7.07 6.56 -10.81
C THR A 454 8.07 5.66 -11.55
N GLN A 455 7.98 4.35 -11.35
CA GLN A 455 8.78 3.36 -12.07
C GLN A 455 8.53 3.41 -13.58
N VAL A 456 7.26 3.41 -13.99
CA VAL A 456 6.85 3.51 -15.40
C VAL A 456 7.30 4.81 -16.05
N GLN A 457 7.27 5.95 -15.33
CA GLN A 457 7.84 7.20 -15.84
C GLN A 457 9.33 7.08 -16.15
N GLY A 458 10.10 6.46 -15.25
CA GLY A 458 11.51 6.18 -15.47
C GLY A 458 11.76 5.28 -16.69
N HIS A 459 10.98 4.21 -16.83
CA HIS A 459 11.06 3.30 -17.99
C HIS A 459 10.75 4.03 -19.30
N ILE A 460 9.68 4.82 -19.34
CA ILE A 460 9.27 5.59 -20.53
C ILE A 460 10.33 6.62 -20.91
N ASP A 461 10.85 7.39 -19.96
CA ASP A 461 11.86 8.41 -20.22
C ASP A 461 13.15 7.77 -20.77
N GLY A 462 13.58 6.63 -20.20
CA GLY A 462 14.72 5.85 -20.68
C GLY A 462 14.51 5.33 -22.10
N LEU A 463 13.41 4.59 -22.34
CA LEU A 463 13.11 4.02 -23.66
C LEU A 463 12.96 5.08 -24.73
N LEU A 464 12.23 6.18 -24.46
CA LEU A 464 12.08 7.28 -25.41
C LEU A 464 13.42 7.96 -25.72
N SER A 465 14.34 8.07 -24.76
CA SER A 465 15.69 8.60 -24.99
C SER A 465 16.45 7.75 -26.02
N HIS A 466 16.45 6.43 -25.85
CA HIS A 466 17.08 5.49 -26.79
C HIS A 466 16.43 5.54 -28.18
N ILE A 467 15.10 5.46 -28.25
CA ILE A 467 14.36 5.49 -29.51
C ILE A 467 14.64 6.80 -30.26
N LYS A 468 14.59 7.96 -29.59
CA LYS A 468 14.88 9.27 -30.21
C LYS A 468 16.30 9.36 -30.72
N SER A 469 17.28 8.81 -30.00
CA SER A 469 18.67 8.76 -30.43
C SER A 469 18.82 7.96 -31.72
N HIS A 470 18.20 6.77 -31.78
CA HIS A 470 18.22 5.92 -32.98
C HIS A 470 17.52 6.58 -34.18
N LEU A 471 16.43 7.31 -33.95
CA LEU A 471 15.72 8.04 -34.99
C LEU A 471 16.42 9.34 -35.43
N GLY A 472 17.52 9.76 -34.80
CA GLY A 472 18.21 11.02 -35.09
C GLY A 472 17.44 12.26 -34.64
N LEU A 473 16.50 12.11 -33.70
CA LEU A 473 15.60 13.17 -33.20
C LEU A 473 16.12 13.87 -31.94
N SER A 474 17.31 13.52 -31.44
CA SER A 474 17.90 14.12 -30.24
C SER A 474 18.37 15.56 -30.47
N SER A 475 18.05 16.48 -29.56
CA SER A 475 18.52 17.88 -29.63
C SER A 475 20.00 18.03 -29.27
N ARG A 476 20.83 18.34 -30.27
CA ARG A 476 22.05 19.18 -30.22
C ARG A 476 22.95 19.15 -28.96
N LEU A 477 23.50 18.00 -28.56
CA LEU A 477 24.65 17.96 -27.62
C LEU A 477 25.80 17.00 -27.98
N SER A 478 25.74 16.25 -29.08
CA SER A 478 26.77 15.23 -29.42
C SER A 478 27.80 15.64 -30.48
N VAL A 479 27.98 16.93 -30.77
CA VAL A 479 28.92 17.40 -31.83
C VAL A 479 30.40 17.09 -31.51
N VAL A 480 30.75 16.62 -30.31
CA VAL A 480 32.16 16.36 -29.93
C VAL A 480 32.60 14.90 -30.11
N GLU A 481 31.70 13.92 -30.27
CA GLU A 481 32.07 12.49 -30.42
C GLU A 481 32.11 11.98 -31.86
N SER A 482 31.63 12.75 -32.85
CA SER A 482 31.56 12.28 -34.25
C SER A 482 32.88 12.41 -35.04
N LEU A 483 33.96 12.89 -34.43
CA LEU A 483 35.25 13.07 -35.13
C LEU A 483 36.15 11.82 -35.14
N PHE A 484 35.79 10.72 -34.45
CA PHE A 484 36.66 9.53 -34.35
C PHE A 484 36.01 8.17 -34.66
N THR A 485 34.77 8.12 -35.17
CA THR A 485 34.14 6.85 -35.57
C THR A 485 34.06 6.71 -37.09
N LYS A 486 34.81 5.73 -37.61
CA LYS A 486 34.68 5.24 -39.00
C LYS A 486 33.20 4.96 -39.28
N LYS A 487 32.70 5.42 -40.44
CA LYS A 487 31.41 5.04 -41.03
C LYS A 487 31.20 3.52 -40.90
N LYS A 488 30.43 3.10 -39.90
CA LYS A 488 29.70 1.83 -39.93
C LYS A 488 28.49 2.08 -40.83
N ASN A 489 28.18 1.11 -41.71
CA ASN A 489 26.94 1.12 -42.48
C ASN A 489 25.78 1.47 -41.54
N GLU A 490 24.96 2.46 -41.92
CA GLU A 490 23.73 2.75 -41.17
C GLU A 490 22.92 1.45 -41.10
N PRO A 491 22.51 1.00 -39.90
CA PRO A 491 21.66 -0.18 -39.79
C PRO A 491 20.39 0.07 -40.61
N GLU A 492 19.98 -0.94 -41.37
CA GLU A 492 18.81 -0.85 -42.22
C GLU A 492 17.59 -0.61 -41.35
N GLN A 493 17.01 0.59 -41.42
CA GLN A 493 15.86 0.95 -40.57
C GLN A 493 14.68 0.02 -40.85
N HIS A 494 14.06 -0.45 -39.76
CA HIS A 494 12.88 -1.32 -39.82
C HIS A 494 11.78 -0.70 -40.68
N GLU A 495 11.06 -1.53 -41.45
CA GLU A 495 10.07 -1.09 -42.44
C GLU A 495 8.96 -0.20 -41.84
N ILE A 496 8.51 -0.54 -40.63
CA ILE A 496 7.53 0.26 -39.86
C ILE A 496 8.05 1.67 -39.55
N VAL A 497 9.33 1.80 -39.21
CA VAL A 497 9.95 3.10 -38.90
C VAL A 497 10.02 4.00 -40.15
N LYS A 498 10.32 3.41 -41.30
CA LYS A 498 10.31 4.11 -42.59
C LYS A 498 8.92 4.67 -42.90
N ARG A 499 7.87 3.84 -42.76
CA ARG A 499 6.47 4.24 -42.96
C ARG A 499 6.02 5.34 -42.00
N LEU A 500 6.40 5.25 -40.71
CA LEU A 500 6.10 6.29 -39.72
C LEU A 500 6.66 7.67 -40.12
N ARG A 501 7.86 7.71 -40.71
CA ARG A 501 8.44 8.95 -41.23
C ARG A 501 7.71 9.46 -42.46
N GLU A 502 7.35 8.58 -43.40
CA GLU A 502 6.57 8.94 -44.60
C GLU A 502 5.19 9.51 -44.27
N MET A 503 4.58 9.05 -43.17
CA MET A 503 3.29 9.53 -42.68
C MET A 503 3.35 10.91 -41.98
N GLY A 504 4.54 11.52 -41.82
CA GLY A 504 4.68 12.84 -41.21
C GLY A 504 4.66 12.86 -39.69
N HIS A 505 4.64 11.71 -39.00
CA HIS A 505 4.69 11.62 -37.55
C HIS A 505 6.12 11.80 -36.98
N GLY A 506 7.00 12.56 -37.64
CA GLY A 506 8.42 12.64 -37.28
C GLY A 506 8.69 13.06 -35.83
N SER A 507 7.86 13.94 -35.25
CA SER A 507 7.95 14.38 -33.85
C SER A 507 7.35 13.39 -32.84
N GLU A 508 6.43 12.53 -33.27
CA GLU A 508 5.66 11.59 -32.43
C GLU A 508 6.09 10.13 -32.63
N ALA A 509 6.94 9.86 -33.63
CA ALA A 509 7.36 8.52 -34.04
C ALA A 509 7.95 7.72 -32.88
N ALA A 510 8.71 8.38 -32.00
CA ALA A 510 9.28 7.71 -30.82
C ALA A 510 8.20 7.20 -29.85
N THR A 511 7.15 7.99 -29.64
CA THR A 511 6.03 7.62 -28.76
C THR A 511 5.17 6.53 -29.41
N ILE A 512 4.96 6.58 -30.73
CA ILE A 512 4.25 5.55 -31.48
C ILE A 512 5.01 4.22 -31.44
N ILE A 513 6.33 4.25 -31.62
CA ILE A 513 7.18 3.06 -31.50
C ILE A 513 7.10 2.49 -30.09
N LEU A 514 7.20 3.33 -29.05
CA LEU A 514 7.04 2.86 -27.67
C LEU A 514 5.67 2.20 -27.44
N ALA A 515 4.60 2.82 -27.93
CA ALA A 515 3.26 2.25 -27.87
C ALA A 515 3.19 0.87 -28.57
N LEU A 516 3.80 0.73 -29.74
CA LEU A 516 3.90 -0.57 -30.43
C LEU A 516 4.68 -1.59 -29.60
N MET A 517 5.81 -1.21 -29.01
CA MET A 517 6.61 -2.11 -28.16
C MET A 517 5.78 -2.61 -26.96
N VAL A 518 5.08 -1.71 -26.28
CA VAL A 518 4.26 -2.03 -25.10
C VAL A 518 3.11 -2.96 -25.48
N GLY A 519 2.31 -2.56 -26.47
CA GLY A 519 1.14 -3.34 -26.91
C GLY A 519 1.54 -4.71 -27.46
N SER A 520 2.51 -4.76 -28.38
CA SER A 520 2.93 -6.03 -28.97
C SER A 520 3.58 -6.98 -27.97
N THR A 521 4.38 -6.47 -27.02
CA THR A 521 5.05 -7.33 -26.05
C THR A 521 4.03 -8.00 -25.12
N ALA A 522 3.11 -7.23 -24.54
CA ALA A 522 2.13 -7.77 -23.60
C ALA A 522 1.07 -8.63 -24.30
N GLU A 523 0.43 -8.10 -25.34
CA GLU A 523 -0.70 -8.78 -26.02
C GLU A 523 -0.26 -10.03 -26.76
N LEU A 524 0.88 -9.99 -27.47
CA LEU A 524 1.37 -11.18 -28.15
C LEU A 524 1.79 -12.23 -27.13
N SER A 525 2.57 -11.88 -26.10
CA SER A 525 3.00 -12.85 -25.08
C SER A 525 1.81 -13.53 -24.41
N LEU A 526 0.76 -12.78 -24.07
CA LEU A 526 -0.48 -13.32 -23.53
C LEU A 526 -1.21 -14.20 -24.55
N GLY A 527 -1.36 -13.71 -25.79
CA GLY A 527 -2.03 -14.42 -26.87
C GLY A 527 -1.39 -15.77 -27.21
N VAL A 528 -0.07 -15.83 -27.41
CA VAL A 528 0.63 -17.11 -27.68
C VAL A 528 0.63 -18.03 -26.47
N SER A 529 0.69 -17.51 -25.25
CA SER A 529 0.61 -18.33 -24.04
C SER A 529 -0.78 -18.98 -23.88
N ASN A 530 -1.85 -18.21 -24.12
CA ASN A 530 -3.22 -18.73 -24.10
C ASN A 530 -3.43 -19.77 -25.19
N TRP A 531 -2.95 -19.51 -26.41
CA TRP A 531 -3.04 -20.46 -27.52
C TRP A 531 -2.32 -21.79 -27.20
N LEU A 532 -1.15 -21.73 -26.56
CA LEU A 532 -0.45 -22.94 -26.10
C LEU A 532 -1.27 -23.72 -25.07
N SER A 533 -1.92 -23.02 -24.13
CA SER A 533 -2.81 -23.64 -23.13
C SER A 533 -3.99 -24.36 -23.79
N ASP A 534 -4.63 -23.72 -24.78
CA ASP A 534 -5.73 -24.30 -25.53
C ASP A 534 -5.30 -25.55 -26.31
N ILE A 535 -4.14 -25.50 -26.97
CA ILE A 535 -3.56 -26.66 -27.65
C ILE A 535 -3.30 -27.80 -26.67
N GLN A 536 -2.70 -27.51 -25.51
CA GLN A 536 -2.44 -28.53 -24.49
C GLN A 536 -3.74 -29.15 -23.98
N SER A 537 -4.78 -28.33 -23.75
CA SER A 537 -6.11 -28.81 -23.37
C SER A 537 -6.70 -29.73 -24.43
N PHE A 538 -6.65 -29.32 -25.71
CA PHE A 538 -7.12 -30.12 -26.84
C PHE A 538 -6.35 -31.45 -26.96
N ILE A 539 -5.02 -31.43 -26.87
CA ILE A 539 -4.20 -32.65 -26.91
C ILE A 539 -4.55 -33.58 -25.74
N ARG A 540 -4.73 -33.06 -24.52
CA ARG A 540 -5.12 -33.88 -23.36
C ARG A 540 -6.49 -34.52 -23.57
N GLN A 541 -7.46 -33.76 -24.07
CA GLN A 541 -8.79 -34.29 -24.39
C GLN A 541 -8.70 -35.39 -25.47
N ALA A 542 -7.95 -35.15 -26.55
CA ALA A 542 -7.75 -36.13 -27.63
C ALA A 542 -6.94 -37.37 -27.20
N SER A 543 -6.10 -37.26 -26.16
CA SER A 543 -5.35 -38.38 -25.58
C SER A 543 -6.16 -39.19 -24.56
N SER A 544 -7.29 -38.64 -24.09
CA SER A 544 -8.20 -39.29 -23.13
C SER A 544 -9.37 -40.03 -23.81
N THR A 545 -9.49 -39.89 -25.12
CA THR A 545 -10.36 -40.66 -26.03
C THR A 545 -9.55 -41.69 -26.77
#